data_AF-A0A929Y2T4-F1
#
_entry.id   AF-A0A929Y2T4-F1
#
_cell.length_a   1.000
_cell.length_b   1.000
_cell.length_c   1.000
_cell.angle_alpha   90.00
_cell.angle_beta   90.00
_cell.angle_gamma   90.00
#
_symmetry.space_group_name_H-M   'P 1'
#
loop_
_entity.id
_entity.type
_entity.pdbx_description
1 polymer ?
#
loop_
_entity_poly.entity_id
_entity_poly.type
_entity_poly.pdbx_seq_one_letter_code
_entity_poly.pdbx_strand_id
1 'polypeptide(L)' 'VLLYKTDKFTGELKSSDEGRVFWIDRADINSANLIWNMKELLEIFDTDLYSEFFFKIKDGKYKGELL' A
#
# COMPACT_ATOMS: atom_id res chain seq x y z
N VAL A 1 10.93 2.13 -4.22
CA VAL A 1 10.30 0.89 -3.70
C VAL A 1 9.59 0.24 -4.87
N LEU A 2 9.65 -1.09 -5.01
CA LEU A 2 8.86 -1.82 -6.02
C LEU A 2 7.59 -2.37 -5.37
N LEU A 3 6.48 -2.33 -6.10
CA LEU A 3 5.15 -2.72 -5.65
C LEU A 3 4.70 -3.98 -6.41
N TYR A 4 4.13 -4.96 -5.71
CA TYR A 4 3.69 -6.24 -6.29
C TYR A 4 2.26 -6.58 -5.88
N LYS A 5 1.51 -7.22 -6.78
CA LYS A 5 0.13 -7.68 -6.59
C LYS A 5 -0.02 -9.10 -7.15
N THR A 6 -0.76 -9.95 -6.45
CA THR A 6 -1.15 -11.28 -6.95
C THR A 6 -2.59 -11.60 -6.55
N ASP A 7 -3.26 -12.36 -7.41
CA ASP A 7 -4.57 -12.99 -7.16
C ASP A 7 -4.47 -14.52 -7.03
N LYS A 8 -3.25 -15.07 -7.20
CA LYS A 8 -2.98 -16.52 -7.14
C LYS A 8 -1.98 -16.81 -6.04
N PHE A 9 -2.40 -17.63 -5.09
CA PHE A 9 -1.59 -18.09 -3.97
C PHE A 9 -2.07 -19.47 -3.49
N THR A 10 -1.21 -20.19 -2.77
CA THR A 10 -1.52 -21.50 -2.17
C THR A 10 -0.95 -21.57 -0.75
N GLY A 11 -1.51 -22.43 0.10
CA GLY A 11 -1.11 -22.58 1.50
C GLY A 11 -2.01 -21.81 2.47
N GLU A 12 -1.54 -21.64 3.70
CA GLU A 12 -2.29 -20.99 4.78
C GLU A 12 -1.55 -19.76 5.31
N LEU A 13 -2.30 -18.73 5.69
CA LEU A 13 -1.73 -17.48 6.21
C LEU A 13 -1.11 -17.72 7.59
N LYS A 14 0.17 -17.35 7.77
CA LYS A 14 0.93 -17.57 9.01
C LYS A 14 1.71 -16.31 9.40
N SER A 15 1.57 -15.88 10.65
CA SER A 15 2.36 -14.79 11.24
C SER A 15 3.78 -15.25 11.59
N SER A 16 4.71 -14.30 11.68
CA SER A 16 6.10 -14.52 12.07
C SER A 16 6.55 -13.52 13.13
N ASP A 17 7.79 -13.64 13.59
CA ASP A 17 8.40 -12.72 14.56
C ASP A 17 8.59 -11.30 13.98
N GLU A 18 8.57 -11.13 12.66
CA GLU A 18 8.63 -9.82 12.00
C GLU A 18 7.31 -9.06 12.11
N GLY A 19 6.19 -9.77 12.29
CA GLY A 19 4.88 -9.14 12.39
C GLY A 19 3.71 -10.09 12.20
N ARG A 20 2.56 -9.65 12.72
CA ARG A 20 1.27 -10.31 12.51
C ARG A 20 0.74 -9.98 11.12
N VAL A 21 0.32 -11.02 10.39
CA VAL A 21 -0.43 -10.90 9.13
C VAL A 21 -1.88 -11.31 9.34
N PHE A 22 -2.79 -10.67 8.60
CA PHE A 22 -4.22 -10.94 8.66
C PHE A 22 -4.90 -10.52 7.36
N TRP A 23 -6.06 -11.11 7.08
CA TRP A 23 -6.94 -10.65 6.01
C TRP A 23 -7.81 -9.49 6.51
N ILE A 24 -8.05 -8.52 5.62
CA ILE A 24 -8.96 -7.40 5.86
C ILE A 24 -9.87 -7.24 4.66
N ASP A 25 -11.15 -6.96 4.91
CA ASP A 25 -12.08 -6.61 3.85
C ASP A 25 -11.69 -5.27 3.22
N ARG A 26 -11.82 -5.19 1.89
CA ARG A 26 -11.36 -4.02 1.14
C ARG A 26 -12.07 -2.73 1.58
N ALA A 27 -13.33 -2.84 1.99
CA ALA A 27 -14.13 -1.71 2.50
C ALA A 27 -13.58 -1.13 3.81
N ASP A 28 -12.94 -1.96 4.64
CA ASP A 28 -12.51 -1.60 6.00
C ASP A 28 -11.12 -0.94 6.03
N ILE A 29 -10.35 -1.03 4.94
CA ILE A 29 -9.01 -0.42 4.79
C ILE A 29 -8.98 1.04 5.21
N ASN A 30 -10.03 1.81 4.88
CA ASN A 30 -10.11 3.23 5.21
C ASN A 30 -10.18 3.52 6.72
N SER A 31 -10.63 2.55 7.51
CA SER A 31 -10.76 2.63 8.97
C SER A 31 -9.60 1.95 9.71
N ALA A 32 -8.75 1.21 8.99
CA ALA A 32 -7.61 0.51 9.57
C ALA A 32 -6.48 1.49 9.93
N ASN A 33 -5.68 1.12 10.93
CA ASN A 33 -4.47 1.85 11.31
C ASN A 33 -3.33 1.52 10.34
N LEU A 34 -3.29 2.24 9.22
CA LEU A 34 -2.28 2.08 8.17
C LEU A 34 -1.21 3.17 8.25
N ILE A 35 -0.06 2.90 7.65
CA ILE A 35 0.98 3.91 7.47
C ILE A 35 0.45 5.09 6.63
N TRP A 36 1.10 6.24 6.78
CA TRP A 36 0.81 7.39 5.92
C TRP A 36 0.96 7.02 4.44
N ASN A 37 0.15 7.64 3.59
CA ASN A 37 0.12 7.44 2.14
C ASN A 37 -0.26 6.03 1.65
N MET A 38 -0.73 5.14 2.53
CA MET A 38 -1.10 3.78 2.12
C MET A 38 -2.31 3.75 1.17
N LYS A 39 -3.17 4.77 1.21
CA LYS A 39 -4.32 4.89 0.29
C LYS A 39 -3.85 5.15 -1.14
N GLU A 40 -2.89 6.05 -1.30
CA GLU A 40 -2.29 6.40 -2.58
C GLU A 40 -1.51 5.21 -3.16
N LEU A 41 -0.78 4.45 -2.32
CA LEU A 41 -0.13 3.22 -2.77
C LEU A 41 -1.13 2.15 -3.23
N LEU A 42 -2.31 2.08 -2.61
CA LEU A 42 -3.37 1.18 -3.05
C LEU A 42 -4.02 1.63 -4.36
N GLU A 43 -4.09 2.94 -4.62
CA GLU A 43 -4.63 3.50 -5.86
C GLU A 43 -3.83 3.09 -7.10
N ILE A 44 -2.50 2.94 -6.96
CA ILE A 44 -1.62 2.35 -7.99
C ILE A 44 -2.04 0.92 -8.34
N PHE A 45 -2.57 0.16 -7.38
CA PHE A 45 -3.03 -1.21 -7.63
C PHE A 45 -4.46 -1.31 -8.11
N ASP A 46 -5.28 -0.29 -7.86
CA ASP A 46 -6.71 -0.29 -8.16
C ASP A 46 -7.02 0.33 -9.52
N THR A 47 -6.11 1.14 -10.05
CA THR A 47 -6.29 1.88 -11.29
C THR A 47 -5.08 1.69 -12.20
N ASP A 48 -5.29 1.80 -13.51
CA ASP A 48 -4.20 1.83 -14.50
C ASP A 48 -3.71 3.27 -14.78
N LEU A 49 -4.10 4.23 -13.93
CA LEU A 49 -3.78 5.65 -14.11
C LEU A 49 -2.38 6.03 -13.62
N TYR A 50 -1.88 5.29 -12.63
CA TYR A 50 -0.65 5.57 -11.94
C TYR A 50 0.23 4.33 -11.91
N SER A 51 1.54 4.54 -11.96
CA SER A 51 2.52 3.47 -11.81
C SER A 51 3.52 3.75 -10.70
N GLU A 52 3.61 5.00 -10.25
CA GLU A 52 4.62 5.44 -9.32
C GLU A 52 4.06 6.35 -8.21
N PHE A 53 4.69 6.31 -7.05
CA PHE A 53 4.48 7.28 -5.98
C PHE A 53 5.82 7.92 -5.63
N PHE A 54 5.95 9.22 -5.88
CA PHE A 54 7.22 9.94 -5.77
C PHE A 54 7.21 10.91 -4.59
N PHE A 55 8.24 10.82 -3.75
CA PHE A 55 8.47 11.80 -2.68
C PHE A 55 9.40 12.91 -3.19
N LYS A 56 8.86 14.12 -3.30
CA LYS A 56 9.64 15.33 -3.61
C LYS A 56 9.75 16.25 -2.41
N ILE A 57 10.89 16.94 -2.28
CA ILE A 57 11.02 18.03 -1.32
C ILE A 57 10.43 19.29 -1.94
N LYS A 58 9.41 19.85 -1.30
CA LYS A 58 8.80 21.13 -1.68
C LYS A 58 8.71 22.01 -0.44
N ASP A 59 9.26 23.22 -0.52
CA ASP A 59 9.31 24.18 0.60
C ASP A 59 9.95 23.59 1.88
N GLY A 60 11.02 22.81 1.71
CA GLY A 60 11.74 22.15 2.81
C GLY A 60 11.02 20.98 3.47
N LYS A 61 9.88 20.52 2.92
CA LYS A 61 9.11 19.38 3.43
C LYS A 61 8.96 18.29 2.36
N TYR A 62 8.94 17.03 2.79
CA TYR A 62 8.60 15.91 1.91
C TYR A 62 7.10 15.95 1.57
N LYS A 63 6.79 15.84 0.28
CA LYS A 63 5.43 15.64 -0.25
C LYS A 63 5.43 14.47 -1.22
N GLY A 64 4.49 13.55 -1.02
CA GLY A 64 4.20 12.47 -1.97
C GLY A 64 3.25 12.92 -3.08
N GLU A 65 3.43 12.37 -4.27
CA GLU A 65 2.59 12.60 -5.45
C GLU A 65 2.46 11.29 -6.24
N LEU A 66 1.26 11.01 -6.73
CA LEU A 66 0.97 9.91 -7.65
C LEU A 66 1.37 10.33 -9.07
N LEU A 67 2.08 9.44 -9.76
CA LEU A 67 2.59 9.62 -11.12
C LEU A 67 2.19 8.46 -12.02
#